data_AF-A8WPK8-F1
#
_entry.id   AF-A8WPK8-F1
#
_cell.length_a   1.000
_cell.length_b   1.000
_cell.length_c   1.000
_cell.angle_alpha   90.00
_cell.angle_beta   90.00
_cell.angle_gamma   90.00
#
_symmetry.space_group_name_H-M   'P 1'
#
loop_
_entity.id
_entity.type
_entity.pdbx_description
1 polymer ?
#
loop_
_entity_poly.entity_id
_entity_poly.type
_entity_poly.pdbx_seq_one_letter_code
_entity_poly.pdbx_strand_id
1 'polypeptide(L)'
;MPPTCPNDFQNQLDSPETVRLFSYLKDTIVLPLHLFGAYCILKKTPNNMHSVKFTLLNFHFWNVLFDLIFAFSAPIPIFPMPAAVMNGIFTRIGIPSTIQLLILVTSIDYVSVSTLMIFENRFYLLNSKKKWWKRIRPLWMIVNFSLAPLHQIPNILEFPDQKFARELVINSLPCVPEFLYTADIVLPSLNSPTIVINSILFVSIIFGQLAIFANIIIAQLYTNFGANTLSKTTRHLQKRLLKTLVLQTGIPVVSLVFPGIYAVFSIYTSHFDMGLNNLVAIVASLHGLVSTLSIILIHQPYRDTVFFWRKNKKSESKRWSIPVGSTLTNH
;
A
#
# COMPACT_ATOMS: atom_id res chain seq x y z
N MET A 1 13.86 -33.05 15.93
CA MET A 1 13.38 -32.15 14.87
C MET A 1 11.86 -32.12 14.96
N PRO A 2 11.21 -30.95 14.83
CA PRO A 2 9.75 -30.87 14.75
C PRO A 2 9.23 -31.69 13.56
N PRO A 3 7.97 -32.17 13.61
CA PRO A 3 7.39 -32.90 12.48
C PRO A 3 7.25 -31.97 11.26
N THR A 4 7.57 -32.49 10.07
CA THR A 4 7.24 -31.85 8.80
C THR A 4 5.72 -31.79 8.63
N CYS A 5 5.20 -30.74 7.99
CA CYS A 5 3.76 -30.64 7.81
C CYS A 5 3.23 -31.79 6.94
N PRO A 6 2.19 -32.53 7.39
CA PRO A 6 1.57 -33.55 6.58
C PRO A 6 0.95 -32.89 5.36
N ASN A 7 1.32 -33.35 4.16
CA ASN A 7 0.89 -32.81 2.86
C ASN A 7 1.48 -31.43 2.47
N ASP A 8 2.77 -31.19 2.75
CA ASP A 8 3.49 -30.03 2.20
C ASP A 8 3.16 -29.86 0.70
N PHE A 9 2.53 -28.72 0.36
CA PHE A 9 2.16 -28.29 -0.99
C PHE A 9 1.02 -29.04 -1.71
N GLN A 10 0.11 -29.73 -1.02
CA GLN A 10 -1.12 -30.24 -1.68
C GLN A 10 -1.97 -29.12 -2.30
N ASN A 11 -2.06 -27.97 -1.61
CA ASN A 11 -2.63 -26.76 -2.18
C ASN A 11 -1.51 -25.86 -2.73
N GLN A 12 -1.67 -25.38 -3.96
CA GLN A 12 -0.71 -24.46 -4.59
C GLN A 12 -0.48 -23.20 -3.73
N LEU A 13 -1.47 -22.77 -2.95
CA LEU A 13 -1.36 -21.61 -2.08
C LEU A 13 -0.35 -21.79 -0.94
N ASP A 14 -0.01 -23.00 -0.53
CA ASP A 14 0.92 -23.26 0.57
C ASP A 14 2.38 -23.11 0.15
N SER A 15 2.65 -23.13 -1.16
CA SER A 15 4.00 -23.05 -1.71
C SER A 15 4.64 -21.66 -1.53
N PRO A 16 5.90 -21.59 -1.05
CA PRO A 16 6.64 -20.33 -0.98
C PRO A 16 6.89 -19.71 -2.35
N GLU A 17 6.85 -20.52 -3.42
CA GLU A 17 6.99 -20.01 -4.79
C GLU A 17 5.77 -19.20 -5.23
N THR A 18 4.59 -19.46 -4.65
CA THR A 18 3.34 -18.80 -5.03
C THR A 18 3.40 -17.30 -4.77
N VAL A 19 3.86 -16.89 -3.57
CA VAL A 19 4.00 -15.46 -3.24
C VAL A 19 5.04 -14.80 -4.15
N ARG A 20 6.17 -15.46 -4.41
CA ARG A 20 7.25 -14.92 -5.24
C ARG A 20 6.83 -14.77 -6.71
N LEU A 21 6.26 -15.83 -7.29
CA LEU A 21 5.79 -15.84 -8.67
C LEU A 21 4.67 -14.83 -8.88
N PHE A 22 3.69 -14.80 -7.96
CA PHE A 22 2.62 -13.82 -8.00
C PHE A 22 3.18 -12.39 -7.98
N SER A 23 4.11 -12.10 -7.07
CA SER A 23 4.73 -10.77 -6.95
C SER A 23 5.39 -10.37 -8.26
N TYR A 24 6.25 -11.21 -8.85
CA TYR A 24 6.95 -10.89 -10.11
C TYR A 24 6.01 -10.72 -11.31
N LEU A 25 4.99 -11.57 -11.45
CA LEU A 25 3.98 -11.42 -12.50
C LEU A 25 3.18 -10.12 -12.32
N LYS A 26 2.77 -9.82 -11.09
CA LYS A 26 2.07 -8.58 -10.73
C LYS A 26 2.95 -7.38 -11.04
N ASP A 27 4.22 -7.38 -10.64
CA ASP A 27 5.15 -6.26 -10.81
C ASP A 27 5.42 -5.92 -12.27
N THR A 28 5.41 -6.93 -13.16
CA THR A 28 5.51 -6.72 -14.62
C THR A 28 4.37 -5.84 -15.15
N ILE A 29 3.17 -5.95 -14.57
CA ILE A 29 2.00 -5.14 -14.93
C ILE A 29 1.97 -3.83 -14.14
N VAL A 30 2.37 -3.87 -12.87
CA VAL A 30 2.29 -2.74 -11.95
C VAL A 30 3.32 -1.66 -12.26
N LEU A 31 4.55 -2.02 -12.64
CA LEU A 31 5.58 -1.05 -12.96
C LEU A 31 5.19 -0.06 -14.09
N PRO A 32 4.69 -0.49 -15.26
CA PRO A 32 4.23 0.45 -16.28
C PRO A 32 3.02 1.27 -15.83
N LEU A 33 2.13 0.70 -15.00
CA LEU A 33 1.02 1.44 -14.40
C LEU A 33 1.50 2.52 -13.43
N HIS A 34 2.53 2.24 -12.63
CA HIS A 34 3.15 3.20 -11.72
C HIS A 34 3.78 4.37 -12.46
N LEU A 35 4.51 4.09 -13.55
CA LEU A 35 5.07 5.11 -14.42
C LEU A 35 3.98 5.95 -15.07
N PHE A 36 2.91 5.32 -15.55
CA PHE A 36 1.77 6.02 -16.13
C PHE A 36 1.02 6.87 -15.10
N GLY A 37 0.81 6.36 -13.88
CA GLY A 37 0.22 7.10 -12.77
C GLY A 37 1.04 8.33 -12.41
N ALA A 38 2.36 8.19 -12.32
CA ALA A 38 3.28 9.32 -12.10
C ALA A 38 3.19 10.35 -13.24
N TYR A 39 3.16 9.90 -14.50
CA TYR A 39 2.95 10.77 -15.66
C TYR A 39 1.63 11.55 -15.57
N CYS A 40 0.53 10.87 -15.25
CA CYS A 40 -0.77 11.51 -15.06
C CYS A 40 -0.73 12.60 -13.98
N ILE A 41 -0.16 12.30 -12.81
CA ILE A 41 -0.03 13.27 -11.73
C ILE A 41 0.85 14.45 -12.16
N LEU A 42 2.01 14.20 -12.75
CA LEU A 42 2.98 15.24 -13.06
C LEU A 42 2.55 16.14 -14.22
N LYS A 43 1.96 15.56 -15.28
CA LYS A 43 1.72 16.23 -16.57
C LYS A 43 0.24 16.47 -16.87
N LYS A 44 -0.68 15.72 -16.25
CA LYS A 44 -2.13 15.82 -16.54
C LYS A 44 -2.95 16.38 -15.39
N THR A 45 -2.33 16.74 -14.26
CA THR A 45 -3.01 17.51 -13.20
C THR A 45 -3.30 18.93 -13.70
N PRO A 46 -4.58 19.36 -13.80
CA PRO A 46 -4.94 20.70 -14.24
C PRO A 46 -4.62 21.78 -13.17
N ASN A 47 -4.51 23.04 -13.60
CA ASN A 47 -4.17 24.18 -12.72
C ASN A 47 -5.13 24.34 -11.54
N ASN A 48 -6.42 24.05 -11.73
CA ASN A 48 -7.43 24.10 -10.66
C ASN A 48 -7.27 22.99 -9.60
N MET A 49 -6.41 21.99 -9.82
CA MET A 49 -6.08 20.91 -8.88
C MET A 49 -4.62 20.99 -8.39
N HIS A 50 -3.90 22.09 -8.66
CA HIS A 50 -2.49 22.23 -8.32
C HIS A 50 -2.21 22.00 -6.82
N SER A 51 -3.10 22.46 -5.95
CA SER A 51 -2.98 22.30 -4.49
C SER A 51 -3.03 20.84 -4.00
N VAL A 52 -3.49 19.89 -4.82
CA VAL A 52 -3.58 18.47 -4.48
C VAL A 52 -2.43 17.67 -5.10
N LYS A 53 -1.77 18.24 -6.11
CA LYS A 53 -0.74 17.56 -6.91
C LYS A 53 0.36 16.97 -6.03
N PHE A 54 0.87 17.77 -5.09
CA PHE A 54 1.95 17.35 -4.21
C PHE A 54 1.54 16.18 -3.29
N THR A 55 0.37 16.27 -2.64
CA THR A 55 -0.11 15.20 -1.77
C THR A 55 -0.40 13.91 -2.53
N LEU A 56 -0.90 14.00 -3.77
CA LEU A 56 -1.09 12.84 -4.64
C LEU A 56 0.24 12.24 -5.08
N LEU A 57 1.22 13.07 -5.41
CA LEU A 57 2.55 12.61 -5.80
C LEU A 57 3.26 11.93 -4.62
N ASN A 58 3.17 12.49 -3.40
CA ASN A 58 3.73 11.88 -2.20
C ASN A 58 3.08 10.52 -1.90
N PHE A 59 1.75 10.43 -1.96
CA PHE A 59 1.05 9.16 -1.81
C PHE A 59 1.46 8.15 -2.87
N HIS A 60 1.51 8.55 -4.15
CA HIS A 60 1.94 7.68 -5.24
C HIS A 60 3.38 7.20 -5.02
N PHE A 61 4.30 8.09 -4.67
CA PHE A 61 5.70 7.76 -4.40
C PHE A 61 5.84 6.65 -3.34
N TRP A 62 5.19 6.78 -2.19
CA TRP A 62 5.28 5.78 -1.12
C TRP A 62 4.63 4.45 -1.50
N ASN A 63 3.55 4.46 -2.30
CA ASN A 63 2.95 3.23 -2.84
C ASN A 63 3.92 2.51 -3.80
N VAL A 64 4.55 3.25 -4.73
CA VAL A 64 5.54 2.67 -5.64
C VAL A 64 6.73 2.10 -4.86
N LEU A 65 7.22 2.86 -3.87
CA LEU A 65 8.36 2.44 -3.08
C LEU A 65 8.05 1.19 -2.26
N PHE A 66 6.87 1.13 -1.60
CA PHE A 66 6.41 -0.07 -0.90
C PHE A 66 6.33 -1.28 -1.84
N ASP A 67 5.72 -1.15 -3.02
CA ASP A 67 5.62 -2.24 -3.99
C ASP A 67 7.01 -2.74 -4.42
N LEU A 68 7.95 -1.83 -4.69
CA LEU A 68 9.32 -2.20 -5.05
C LEU A 68 10.03 -2.93 -3.90
N ILE A 69 9.96 -2.40 -2.67
CA ILE A 69 10.56 -3.07 -1.51
C ILE A 69 9.94 -4.45 -1.31
N PHE A 70 8.61 -4.57 -1.42
CA PHE A 70 7.92 -5.85 -1.32
C PHE A 70 8.40 -6.84 -2.39
N ALA A 71 8.50 -6.39 -3.65
CA ALA A 71 8.98 -7.20 -4.76
C ALA A 71 10.41 -7.71 -4.56
N PHE A 72 11.30 -6.81 -4.11
CA PHE A 72 12.72 -7.12 -3.93
C PHE A 72 13.01 -7.93 -2.67
N SER A 73 12.20 -7.80 -1.61
CA SER A 73 12.33 -8.59 -0.38
C SER A 73 11.57 -9.93 -0.45
N ALA A 74 10.50 -9.99 -1.24
CA ALA A 74 9.55 -11.11 -1.33
C ALA A 74 9.20 -11.72 0.04
N PRO A 75 8.62 -10.92 0.95
CA PRO A 75 8.38 -11.33 2.33
C PRO A 75 7.24 -12.34 2.43
N ILE A 76 7.41 -13.39 3.23
CA ILE A 76 6.37 -14.36 3.55
C ILE A 76 6.19 -14.39 5.07
N PRO A 77 5.06 -13.92 5.62
CA PRO A 77 4.83 -13.93 7.06
C PRO A 77 4.69 -15.36 7.60
N ILE A 78 5.05 -15.58 8.87
CA ILE A 78 5.03 -16.90 9.53
C ILE A 78 4.22 -16.82 10.82
N PHE A 79 2.96 -16.38 10.75
CA PHE A 79 2.08 -16.37 11.92
C PHE A 79 1.74 -17.80 12.35
N PRO A 80 1.65 -18.10 13.67
CA PRO A 80 1.44 -17.16 14.78
C PRO A 80 2.69 -16.49 15.33
N MET A 81 3.88 -16.87 14.89
CA MET A 81 5.08 -16.12 15.24
C MET A 81 5.09 -14.80 14.46
N PRO A 82 5.42 -13.65 15.05
CA PRO A 82 5.54 -12.39 14.31
C PRO A 82 6.84 -12.36 13.48
N ALA A 83 7.11 -13.43 12.75
CA ALA A 83 8.29 -13.65 11.93
C ALA A 83 7.95 -13.58 10.44
N ALA A 84 8.97 -13.45 9.60
CA ALA A 84 8.83 -13.50 8.17
C ALA A 84 10.04 -14.20 7.52
N VAL A 85 9.81 -14.88 6.40
CA VAL A 85 10.87 -15.27 5.47
C VAL A 85 11.13 -14.10 4.52
N MET A 86 12.42 -13.82 4.26
CA MET A 86 12.84 -12.91 3.18
C MET A 86 13.44 -13.72 2.03
N ASN A 87 12.72 -13.88 0.92
CA ASN A 87 13.11 -14.77 -0.18
C ASN A 87 13.41 -14.01 -1.50
N GLY A 88 13.62 -12.70 -1.40
CA GLY A 88 13.76 -11.84 -2.55
C GLY A 88 15.18 -11.68 -3.07
N ILE A 89 15.33 -10.77 -4.04
CA ILE A 89 16.62 -10.39 -4.61
C ILE A 89 17.53 -9.78 -3.55
N PHE A 90 16.98 -9.00 -2.61
CA PHE A 90 17.74 -8.38 -1.52
C PHE A 90 18.47 -9.40 -0.65
N THR A 91 17.83 -10.52 -0.32
CA THR A 91 18.47 -11.63 0.40
C THR A 91 19.61 -12.22 -0.42
N ARG A 92 19.43 -12.42 -1.73
CA ARG A 92 20.45 -13.02 -2.61
C ARG A 92 21.70 -12.17 -2.78
N ILE A 93 21.58 -10.85 -2.73
CA ILE A 93 22.71 -9.92 -2.77
C ILE A 93 23.31 -9.64 -1.38
N GLY A 94 22.80 -10.30 -0.33
CA GLY A 94 23.37 -10.26 1.02
C GLY A 94 22.83 -9.15 1.93
N ILE A 95 21.69 -8.52 1.62
CA ILE A 95 21.07 -7.55 2.53
C ILE A 95 20.45 -8.30 3.72
N PRO A 96 20.78 -7.95 4.98
CA PRO A 96 20.23 -8.63 6.14
C PRO A 96 18.70 -8.56 6.20
N SER A 97 18.04 -9.67 6.54
CA SER A 97 16.58 -9.77 6.65
C SER A 97 15.96 -8.81 7.68
N THR A 98 16.70 -8.46 8.74
CA THR A 98 16.32 -7.41 9.70
C THR A 98 16.18 -6.04 9.04
N ILE A 99 17.13 -5.66 8.19
CA ILE A 99 17.10 -4.40 7.44
C ILE A 99 15.95 -4.42 6.42
N GLN A 100 15.77 -5.53 5.71
CA GLN A 100 14.64 -5.69 4.78
C GLN A 100 13.29 -5.50 5.49
N LEU A 101 13.12 -6.09 6.68
CA LEU A 101 11.91 -5.94 7.50
C LEU A 101 11.69 -4.49 7.91
N LEU A 102 12.70 -3.80 8.44
CA LEU A 102 12.57 -2.41 8.89
C LEU A 102 12.17 -1.48 7.76
N ILE A 103 12.81 -1.60 6.60
CA ILE A 103 12.50 -0.76 5.43
C ILE A 103 11.09 -1.07 4.91
N LEU A 104 10.68 -2.35 4.93
CA LEU A 104 9.32 -2.76 4.54
C LEU A 104 8.27 -2.14 5.47
N VAL A 105 8.39 -2.31 6.79
CA VAL A 105 7.44 -1.74 7.76
C VAL A 105 7.41 -0.21 7.65
N THR A 106 8.58 0.43 7.55
CA THR A 106 8.68 1.89 7.39
C THR A 106 7.96 2.37 6.13
N SER A 107 8.05 1.63 5.01
CA SER A 107 7.35 2.01 3.78
C SER A 107 5.83 1.90 3.91
N ILE A 108 5.31 0.89 4.63
CA ILE A 108 3.88 0.76 4.96
C ILE A 108 3.41 1.93 5.84
N ASP A 109 4.22 2.32 6.82
CA ASP A 109 3.93 3.45 7.70
C ASP A 109 3.80 4.74 6.90
N TYR A 110 4.72 4.99 5.95
CA TYR A 110 4.67 6.17 5.09
C TYR A 110 3.53 6.13 4.07
N VAL A 111 3.10 4.96 3.60
CA VAL A 111 1.84 4.81 2.85
C VAL A 111 0.66 5.29 3.70
N SER A 112 0.62 4.94 4.99
CA SER A 112 -0.43 5.37 5.91
C SER A 112 -0.37 6.88 6.18
N VAL A 113 0.81 7.43 6.48
CA VAL A 113 1.02 8.87 6.71
C VAL A 113 0.69 9.68 5.45
N SER A 114 1.08 9.22 4.26
CA SER A 114 0.77 9.91 3.00
C SER A 114 -0.73 9.90 2.68
N THR A 115 -1.45 8.83 3.06
CA THR A 115 -2.92 8.80 2.98
C THR A 115 -3.53 9.85 3.92
N LEU A 116 -3.06 9.92 5.16
CA LEU A 116 -3.50 10.92 6.13
C LEU A 116 -3.28 12.37 5.63
N MET A 117 -2.14 12.63 4.97
CA MET A 117 -1.88 13.94 4.35
C MET A 117 -2.88 14.32 3.26
N ILE A 118 -3.43 13.37 2.50
CA ILE A 118 -4.46 13.67 1.50
C ILE A 118 -5.71 14.23 2.20
N PHE A 119 -6.15 13.60 3.29
CA PHE A 119 -7.30 14.05 4.08
C PHE A 119 -7.05 15.39 4.74
N GLU A 120 -5.87 15.56 5.35
CA GLU A 120 -5.48 16.84 5.94
C GLU A 120 -5.46 17.96 4.88
N ASN A 121 -4.88 17.72 3.70
CA ASN A 121 -4.81 18.74 2.65
C ASN A 121 -6.22 19.16 2.19
N ARG A 122 -7.18 18.24 2.19
CA ARG A 122 -8.57 18.54 1.88
C ARG A 122 -9.25 19.34 2.97
N PHE A 123 -9.06 18.94 4.22
CA PHE A 123 -9.51 19.70 5.38
C PHE A 123 -8.97 21.13 5.32
N TYR A 124 -7.68 21.30 5.02
CA TYR A 124 -7.04 22.61 4.88
C TYR A 124 -7.66 23.47 3.78
N LEU A 125 -7.92 22.90 2.60
CA LEU A 125 -8.53 23.64 1.48
C LEU A 125 -9.95 24.15 1.82
N LEU A 126 -10.76 23.31 2.47
CA LEU A 126 -12.12 23.67 2.90
C LEU A 126 -12.13 24.67 4.07
N ASN A 127 -11.09 24.65 4.90
CA ASN A 127 -10.96 25.51 6.09
C ASN A 127 -9.90 26.60 5.94
N SER A 128 -9.53 26.94 4.70
CA SER A 128 -8.39 27.83 4.37
C SER A 128 -8.45 29.22 5.00
N LYS A 129 -9.65 29.71 5.35
CA LYS A 129 -9.86 30.96 6.09
C LYS A 129 -9.31 30.92 7.53
N LYS A 130 -9.18 29.73 8.13
CA LYS A 130 -8.68 29.54 9.50
C LYS A 130 -7.15 29.60 9.51
N LYS A 131 -6.60 30.79 9.79
CA LYS A 131 -5.14 31.04 9.78
C LYS A 131 -4.35 30.21 10.80
N TRP A 132 -4.97 29.72 11.87
CA TRP A 132 -4.28 28.96 12.93
C TRP A 132 -3.76 27.61 12.43
N TRP A 133 -4.56 26.84 11.68
CA TRP A 133 -4.14 25.54 11.15
C TRP A 133 -2.96 25.67 10.19
N LYS A 134 -2.92 26.74 9.38
CA LYS A 134 -1.79 27.04 8.49
C LYS A 134 -0.46 27.14 9.26
N ARG A 135 -0.46 27.63 10.50
CA ARG A 135 0.74 27.75 11.35
C ARG A 135 1.17 26.41 11.96
N ILE A 136 0.21 25.58 12.38
CA ILE A 136 0.48 24.31 13.06
C ILE A 136 0.79 23.18 12.07
N ARG A 137 0.24 23.27 10.85
CA ARG A 137 0.34 22.24 9.81
C ARG A 137 1.77 21.71 9.56
N PRO A 138 2.83 22.54 9.44
CA PRO A 138 4.18 22.02 9.24
C PRO A 138 4.67 21.16 10.40
N LEU A 139 4.42 21.59 11.65
CA LEU A 139 4.77 20.82 12.85
C LEU A 139 3.99 19.50 12.89
N TRP A 140 2.69 19.54 12.61
CA TRP A 140 1.85 18.35 12.52
C TRP A 140 2.36 17.36 11.46
N MET A 141 2.82 17.84 10.30
CA MET A 141 3.44 16.99 9.27
C MET A 141 4.73 16.35 9.78
N ILE A 142 5.64 17.14 10.38
CA ILE A 142 6.90 16.63 10.92
C ILE A 142 6.64 15.53 11.96
N VAL A 143 5.72 15.76 12.90
CA VAL A 143 5.38 14.77 13.93
C VAL A 143 4.88 13.46 13.32
N ASN A 144 3.97 13.50 12.34
CA ASN A 144 3.44 12.28 11.73
C ASN A 144 4.50 11.55 10.88
N PHE A 145 5.38 12.27 10.18
CA PHE A 145 6.49 11.64 9.44
C PHE A 145 7.54 11.03 10.35
N SER A 146 7.83 11.67 11.49
CA SER A 146 8.77 11.14 12.49
C SER A 146 8.18 9.95 13.24
N LEU A 147 6.86 9.88 13.41
CA LEU A 147 6.21 8.78 14.12
C LEU A 147 6.51 7.41 13.48
N ALA A 148 6.58 7.35 12.14
CA ALA A 148 6.85 6.12 11.37
C ALA A 148 8.17 5.41 11.79
N PRO A 149 9.35 6.04 11.79
CA PRO A 149 10.55 5.39 12.31
C PRO A 149 10.58 5.31 13.85
N LEU A 150 9.99 6.27 14.57
CA LEU A 150 10.08 6.32 16.04
C LEU A 150 9.34 5.16 16.71
N HIS A 151 8.18 4.74 16.19
CA HIS A 151 7.42 3.63 16.80
C HIS A 151 8.12 2.28 16.65
N GLN A 152 9.06 2.16 15.72
CA GLN A 152 9.84 0.93 15.51
C GLN A 152 11.03 0.80 16.46
N ILE A 153 11.46 1.89 17.13
CA ILE A 153 12.63 1.89 18.02
C ILE A 153 12.56 0.78 19.09
N PRO A 154 11.44 0.57 19.81
CA PRO A 154 11.37 -0.52 20.79
C PRO A 154 11.65 -1.89 20.17
N ASN A 155 11.11 -2.16 18.97
CA ASN A 155 11.36 -3.42 18.27
C ASN A 155 12.84 -3.56 17.86
N ILE A 156 13.48 -2.45 17.46
CA ILE A 156 14.91 -2.44 17.11
C ILE A 156 15.79 -2.76 18.32
N LEU A 157 15.46 -2.20 19.48
CA LEU A 157 16.20 -2.43 20.72
C LEU A 157 16.02 -3.86 21.25
N GLU A 158 14.92 -4.52 20.87
CA GLU A 158 14.59 -5.90 21.27
C GLU A 158 15.03 -6.95 20.24
N PHE A 159 15.73 -6.59 19.16
CA PHE A 159 16.14 -7.56 18.14
C PHE A 159 16.99 -8.69 18.76
N PRO A 160 16.52 -9.95 18.69
CA PRO A 160 17.28 -11.07 19.21
C PRO A 160 18.42 -11.45 18.24
N ASP A 161 19.35 -12.27 18.74
CA ASP A 161 20.24 -13.04 17.86
C ASP A 161 19.38 -13.85 16.89
N GLN A 162 19.52 -13.59 15.59
CA GLN A 162 18.61 -14.15 14.59
C GLN A 162 18.82 -15.66 14.37
N LYS A 163 19.99 -16.21 14.72
CA LYS A 163 20.21 -17.66 14.66
C LYS A 163 19.39 -18.37 15.75
N PHE A 164 19.47 -17.86 16.97
CA PHE A 164 18.62 -18.33 18.07
C PHE A 164 17.13 -18.12 17.77
N ALA A 165 16.76 -16.94 17.27
CA ALA A 165 15.37 -16.61 16.96
C ALA A 165 14.78 -17.54 15.89
N ARG A 166 15.59 -17.92 14.89
CA ARG A 166 15.20 -18.88 13.87
C ARG A 166 14.89 -20.26 14.47
N GLU A 167 15.76 -20.76 15.35
CA GLU A 167 15.52 -22.04 16.04
C GLU A 167 14.25 -21.98 16.89
N LEU A 168 14.02 -20.87 17.57
CA LEU A 168 12.80 -20.65 18.33
C LEU A 168 11.56 -20.72 17.43
N VAL A 169 11.54 -19.97 16.32
CA VAL A 169 10.42 -19.99 15.37
C VAL A 169 10.14 -21.40 14.88
N ILE A 170 11.15 -22.12 14.41
CA ILE A 170 11.02 -23.50 13.90
C ILE A 170 10.45 -24.44 14.97
N ASN A 171 10.89 -24.32 16.22
CA ASN A 171 10.42 -25.17 17.32
C ASN A 171 9.05 -24.77 17.88
N SER A 172 8.58 -23.54 17.62
CA SER A 172 7.28 -23.04 18.05
C SER A 172 6.13 -23.36 17.09
N LEU A 173 6.42 -23.79 15.86
CA LEU A 173 5.40 -24.16 14.88
C LEU A 173 4.84 -25.57 15.17
N PRO A 174 3.53 -25.81 14.94
CA PRO A 174 2.93 -27.14 15.14
C PRO A 174 3.49 -28.17 14.15
N CYS A 175 3.88 -27.72 12.97
CA CYS A 175 4.63 -28.47 11.97
C CYS A 175 5.47 -27.50 11.15
N VAL A 176 6.54 -27.98 10.52
CA VAL A 176 7.49 -27.13 9.80
C VAL A 176 7.49 -27.48 8.31
N PRO A 177 7.06 -26.56 7.43
CA PRO A 177 7.23 -26.72 5.99
C PRO A 177 8.71 -26.83 5.61
N GLU A 178 9.04 -27.73 4.70
CA GLU A 178 10.44 -28.09 4.39
C GLU A 178 11.31 -26.87 4.02
N PHE A 179 10.77 -25.92 3.25
CA PHE A 179 11.50 -24.74 2.80
C PHE A 179 11.98 -23.83 3.94
N LEU A 180 11.34 -23.87 5.12
CA LEU A 180 11.75 -23.07 6.28
C LEU A 180 13.09 -23.52 6.86
N TYR A 181 13.49 -24.78 6.65
CA TYR A 181 14.79 -25.28 7.12
C TYR A 181 16.00 -24.64 6.42
N THR A 182 15.80 -23.99 5.27
CA THR A 182 16.85 -23.27 4.55
C THR A 182 16.55 -21.78 4.37
N ALA A 183 15.37 -21.33 4.80
CA ALA A 183 14.93 -19.95 4.65
C ALA A 183 15.66 -18.97 5.58
N ASP A 184 15.83 -17.73 5.11
CA ASP A 184 16.24 -16.58 5.91
C ASP A 184 15.02 -16.04 6.66
N ILE A 185 14.92 -16.41 7.94
CA ILE A 185 13.81 -16.05 8.84
C ILE A 185 14.24 -14.88 9.71
N VAL A 186 13.42 -13.84 9.74
CA VAL A 186 13.57 -12.71 10.65
C VAL A 186 12.47 -12.71 11.70
N LEU A 187 12.85 -12.51 12.96
CA LEU A 187 11.96 -12.28 14.08
C LEU A 187 12.33 -10.95 14.76
N PRO A 188 11.44 -9.96 14.81
CA PRO A 188 11.75 -8.62 15.31
C PRO A 188 11.86 -8.53 16.83
N SER A 189 11.14 -9.35 17.59
CA SER A 189 11.24 -9.42 19.04
C SER A 189 10.79 -10.79 19.53
N LEU A 190 11.35 -11.23 20.65
CA LEU A 190 10.88 -12.41 21.39
C LEU A 190 9.56 -12.13 22.14
N ASN A 191 9.23 -10.85 22.35
CA ASN A 191 8.03 -10.41 23.03
C ASN A 191 6.96 -9.97 22.01
N SER A 192 6.21 -10.94 21.48
CA SER A 192 5.12 -10.69 20.52
C SER A 192 4.15 -9.57 20.94
N PRO A 193 3.72 -9.45 22.22
CA PRO A 193 2.95 -8.32 22.70
C PRO A 193 3.54 -6.94 22.40
N THR A 194 4.85 -6.73 22.51
CA THR A 194 5.49 -5.43 22.22
C THR A 194 5.23 -5.02 20.78
N ILE A 195 5.44 -5.93 19.82
CA ILE A 195 5.24 -5.69 18.39
C ILE A 195 3.77 -5.34 18.11
N VAL A 196 2.85 -6.12 18.67
CA VAL A 196 1.41 -5.93 18.47
C VAL A 196 0.93 -4.60 19.05
N ILE A 197 1.33 -4.28 20.29
CA ILE A 197 0.94 -3.04 20.97
C ILE A 197 1.46 -1.83 20.21
N ASN A 198 2.75 -1.81 19.84
CA ASN A 198 3.35 -0.71 19.08
C ASN A 198 2.62 -0.50 17.74
N SER A 199 2.34 -1.60 17.03
CA SER A 199 1.63 -1.55 15.75
C SER A 199 0.20 -1.01 15.90
N ILE A 200 -0.55 -1.48 16.92
CA ILE A 200 -1.91 -1.01 17.20
C ILE A 200 -1.91 0.47 17.59
N LEU A 201 -0.95 0.92 18.40
CA LEU A 201 -0.82 2.32 18.80
C LEU A 201 -0.56 3.20 17.58
N PHE A 202 0.39 2.84 16.72
CA PHE A 202 0.67 3.57 15.48
C PHE A 202 -0.57 3.65 14.58
N VAL A 203 -1.20 2.50 14.29
CA VAL A 203 -2.41 2.43 13.46
C VAL A 203 -3.52 3.29 14.05
N SER A 204 -3.76 3.20 15.37
CA SER A 204 -4.80 3.98 16.05
C SER A 204 -4.56 5.49 15.96
N ILE A 205 -3.31 5.94 16.13
CA ILE A 205 -2.95 7.36 16.01
C ILE A 205 -3.16 7.87 14.58
N ILE A 206 -2.71 7.12 13.57
CA ILE A 206 -2.81 7.56 12.17
C ILE A 206 -4.25 7.48 11.66
N PHE A 207 -4.92 6.34 11.83
CA PHE A 207 -6.30 6.15 11.36
C PHE A 207 -7.31 6.93 12.20
N GLY A 208 -7.04 7.17 13.49
CA GLY A 208 -7.84 8.05 14.33
C GLY A 208 -7.85 9.49 13.81
N GLN A 209 -6.68 10.04 13.48
CA GLN A 209 -6.58 11.36 12.83
C GLN A 209 -7.28 11.38 11.47
N LEU A 210 -7.10 10.32 10.66
CA LEU A 210 -7.76 10.19 9.36
C LEU A 210 -9.28 10.23 9.53
N ALA A 211 -9.82 9.47 10.47
CA ALA A 211 -11.24 9.42 10.78
C ALA A 211 -11.75 10.80 11.24
N ILE A 212 -11.00 11.52 12.08
CA ILE A 212 -11.36 12.88 12.50
C ILE A 212 -11.47 13.82 11.29
N PHE A 213 -10.45 13.87 10.42
CA PHE A 213 -10.50 14.71 9.22
C PHE A 213 -11.65 14.30 8.30
N ALA A 214 -11.83 13.00 8.05
CA ALA A 214 -12.90 12.49 7.21
C ALA A 214 -14.28 12.89 7.74
N ASN A 215 -14.54 12.71 9.04
CA ASN A 215 -15.82 13.07 9.67
C ASN A 215 -16.08 14.59 9.60
N ILE A 216 -15.07 15.43 9.86
CA ILE A 216 -15.22 16.88 9.74
C ILE A 216 -15.55 17.28 8.29
N ILE A 217 -14.83 16.72 7.31
CA ILE A 217 -15.05 17.04 5.90
C ILE A 217 -16.45 16.58 5.45
N ILE A 218 -16.89 15.38 5.87
CA ILE A 218 -18.24 14.87 5.62
C ILE A 218 -19.26 15.82 6.23
N ALA A 219 -19.16 16.14 7.52
CA ALA A 219 -20.08 17.05 8.19
C ALA A 219 -20.17 18.41 7.49
N GLN A 220 -19.04 18.99 7.09
CA GLN A 220 -19.00 20.27 6.36
C GLN A 220 -19.64 20.19 4.97
N LEU A 221 -19.54 19.07 4.27
CA LEU A 221 -20.13 18.94 2.95
C LEU A 221 -21.63 18.60 3.00
N TYR A 222 -22.08 17.91 4.05
CA TYR A 222 -23.49 17.53 4.22
C TYR A 222 -24.33 18.60 4.92
N THR A 223 -23.76 19.34 5.87
CA THR A 223 -24.39 20.55 6.38
C THR A 223 -24.32 21.67 5.34
N ASN A 224 -25.19 22.68 5.39
CA ASN A 224 -25.14 23.85 4.50
C ASN A 224 -23.87 24.73 4.72
N PHE A 225 -22.84 24.21 5.38
CA PHE A 225 -21.56 24.86 5.57
C PHE A 225 -20.95 25.19 4.20
N GLY A 226 -20.73 26.48 3.96
CA GLY A 226 -20.28 26.99 2.66
C GLY A 226 -21.37 27.25 1.62
N ALA A 227 -22.67 27.11 1.91
CA ALA A 227 -23.73 27.61 1.01
C ALA A 227 -23.57 29.11 0.71
N ASN A 228 -23.05 29.88 1.67
CA ASN A 228 -22.74 31.30 1.53
C ASN A 228 -21.28 31.57 1.08
N THR A 229 -20.47 30.53 0.83
CA THR A 229 -19.01 30.67 0.61
C THR A 229 -18.52 29.96 -0.66
N LEU A 230 -19.26 28.97 -1.15
CA LEU A 230 -18.94 28.15 -2.32
C LEU A 230 -20.15 28.12 -3.24
N SER A 231 -19.92 28.22 -4.54
CA SER A 231 -20.99 28.08 -5.53
C SER A 231 -21.60 26.67 -5.51
N LYS A 232 -22.84 26.52 -5.98
CA LYS A 232 -23.52 25.22 -6.09
C LYS A 232 -22.68 24.20 -6.87
N THR A 233 -22.06 24.62 -7.97
CA THR A 233 -21.17 23.80 -8.81
C THR A 233 -19.92 23.35 -8.07
N THR A 234 -19.23 24.26 -7.38
CA THR A 234 -18.03 23.91 -6.60
C THR A 234 -18.37 22.95 -5.47
N ARG A 235 -19.48 23.16 -4.77
CA ARG A 235 -19.94 22.27 -3.70
C ARG A 235 -20.25 20.86 -4.22
N HIS A 236 -20.90 20.75 -5.38
CA HIS A 236 -21.15 19.45 -6.02
C HIS A 236 -19.85 18.72 -6.38
N LEU A 237 -18.86 19.45 -6.93
CA LEU A 237 -17.54 18.90 -7.24
C LEU A 237 -16.82 18.41 -5.98
N GLN A 238 -16.84 19.18 -4.88
CA GLN A 238 -16.23 18.79 -3.61
C GLN A 238 -16.86 17.51 -3.03
N LYS A 239 -18.19 17.36 -3.09
CA LYS A 239 -18.88 16.12 -2.67
C LYS A 239 -18.42 14.91 -3.49
N ARG A 240 -18.31 15.05 -4.82
CA ARG A 240 -17.84 13.98 -5.70
C ARG A 240 -16.39 13.58 -5.39
N LEU A 241 -15.54 14.57 -5.12
CA LEU A 241 -14.14 14.36 -4.71
C LEU A 241 -14.03 13.72 -3.32
N LEU A 242 -14.89 14.07 -2.36
CA LEU A 242 -14.90 13.41 -1.04
C LEU A 242 -15.33 11.95 -1.15
N LYS A 243 -16.44 11.65 -1.85
CA LYS A 243 -16.90 10.26 -2.04
C LYS A 243 -15.79 9.39 -2.63
N THR A 244 -15.10 9.95 -3.61
CA THR A 244 -13.89 9.41 -4.22
C THR A 244 -12.80 9.10 -3.20
N LEU A 245 -12.46 10.05 -2.34
CA LEU A 245 -11.39 9.89 -1.35
C LEU A 245 -11.73 8.85 -0.30
N VAL A 246 -12.97 8.82 0.16
CA VAL A 246 -13.46 7.80 1.09
C VAL A 246 -13.34 6.40 0.47
N LEU A 247 -13.68 6.25 -0.81
CA LEU A 247 -13.47 4.98 -1.53
C LEU A 247 -11.99 4.63 -1.64
N GLN A 248 -11.12 5.62 -1.89
CA GLN A 248 -9.68 5.41 -1.97
C GLN A 248 -9.05 5.00 -0.64
N THR A 249 -9.55 5.49 0.51
CA THR A 249 -9.12 5.05 1.85
C THR A 249 -9.49 3.60 2.14
N GLY A 250 -10.58 3.11 1.55
CA GLY A 250 -10.97 1.71 1.68
C GLY A 250 -9.89 0.74 1.19
N ILE A 251 -9.04 1.17 0.26
CA ILE A 251 -7.98 0.34 -0.32
C ILE A 251 -6.96 -0.08 0.74
N PRO A 252 -6.23 0.84 1.43
CA PRO A 252 -5.32 0.44 2.51
C PRO A 252 -6.01 -0.32 3.65
N VAL A 253 -7.28 -0.06 3.95
CA VAL A 253 -8.02 -0.83 4.96
C VAL A 253 -8.16 -2.29 4.55
N VAL A 254 -8.62 -2.55 3.33
CA VAL A 254 -8.82 -3.92 2.84
C VAL A 254 -7.48 -4.63 2.61
N SER A 255 -6.49 -3.94 2.06
CA SER A 255 -5.25 -4.58 1.63
C SER A 255 -4.16 -4.64 2.70
N LEU A 256 -4.25 -3.85 3.79
CA LEU A 256 -3.21 -3.79 4.84
C LEU A 256 -3.79 -4.02 6.24
N VAL A 257 -4.93 -3.38 6.58
CA VAL A 257 -5.53 -3.51 7.92
C VAL A 257 -6.16 -4.90 8.12
N PHE A 258 -6.92 -5.42 7.16
CA PHE A 258 -7.48 -6.77 7.27
C PHE A 258 -6.42 -7.88 7.39
N PRO A 259 -5.34 -7.89 6.59
CA PRO A 259 -4.21 -8.79 6.83
C PRO A 259 -3.60 -8.63 8.23
N GLY A 260 -3.52 -7.39 8.74
CA GLY A 260 -3.09 -7.12 10.12
C GLY A 260 -4.03 -7.66 11.20
N ILE A 261 -5.36 -7.63 10.99
CA ILE A 261 -6.33 -8.24 11.90
C ILE A 261 -6.13 -9.76 11.95
N TYR A 262 -5.94 -10.40 10.80
CA TYR A 262 -5.63 -11.83 10.77
C TYR A 262 -4.31 -12.13 11.49
N ALA A 263 -3.27 -11.30 11.31
CA ALA A 263 -2.00 -11.45 12.03
C ALA A 263 -2.21 -11.43 13.55
N VAL A 264 -2.93 -10.43 14.07
CA VAL A 264 -3.24 -10.32 15.51
C VAL A 264 -4.07 -11.52 15.99
N PHE A 265 -5.08 -11.93 15.23
CA PHE A 265 -5.90 -13.11 15.53
C PHE A 265 -5.04 -14.38 15.61
N SER A 266 -4.17 -14.60 14.62
CA SER A 266 -3.29 -15.76 14.56
C SER A 266 -2.30 -15.78 15.72
N ILE A 267 -1.64 -14.65 16.02
CA ILE A 267 -0.73 -14.51 17.17
C ILE A 267 -1.47 -14.84 18.48
N TYR A 268 -2.66 -14.29 18.69
CA TYR A 268 -3.41 -14.47 19.93
C TYR A 268 -3.95 -15.90 20.11
N THR A 269 -4.42 -16.52 19.04
CA THR A 269 -4.97 -17.88 19.06
C THR A 269 -3.94 -18.98 18.85
N SER A 270 -2.68 -18.61 18.59
CA SER A 270 -1.62 -19.54 18.15
C SER A 270 -2.01 -20.35 16.91
N HIS A 271 -2.82 -19.77 16.03
CA HIS A 271 -3.33 -20.44 14.83
C HIS A 271 -2.31 -20.36 13.69
N PHE A 272 -1.76 -21.50 13.27
CA PHE A 272 -0.84 -21.60 12.13
C PHE A 272 -1.58 -22.10 10.89
N ASP A 273 -1.50 -21.34 9.80
CA ASP A 273 -1.97 -21.74 8.46
C ASP A 273 -1.09 -21.07 7.39
N MET A 274 -0.34 -21.88 6.65
CA MET A 274 0.62 -21.39 5.66
C MET A 274 -0.08 -20.75 4.44
N GLY A 275 -1.21 -21.31 4.01
CA GLY A 275 -1.99 -20.78 2.89
C GLY A 275 -2.58 -19.41 3.21
N LEU A 276 -3.10 -19.21 4.42
CA LEU A 276 -3.57 -17.91 4.89
C LEU A 276 -2.41 -16.92 5.06
N ASN A 277 -1.25 -17.36 5.56
CA ASN A 277 -0.05 -16.53 5.62
C ASN A 277 0.41 -16.05 4.22
N ASN A 278 0.39 -16.94 3.22
CA ASN A 278 0.67 -16.58 1.84
C ASN A 278 -0.40 -15.63 1.27
N LEU A 279 -1.68 -15.83 1.61
CA LEU A 279 -2.77 -14.94 1.21
C LEU A 279 -2.60 -13.54 1.79
N VAL A 280 -2.17 -13.39 3.05
CA VAL A 280 -1.82 -12.09 3.67
C VAL A 280 -0.78 -11.37 2.83
N ALA A 281 0.32 -12.06 2.46
CA ALA A 281 1.37 -11.48 1.64
C ALA A 281 0.85 -11.04 0.25
N ILE A 282 0.06 -11.89 -0.41
CA ILE A 282 -0.54 -11.60 -1.71
C ILE A 282 -1.46 -10.36 -1.64
N VAL A 283 -2.36 -10.31 -0.66
CA VAL A 283 -3.29 -9.19 -0.47
C VAL A 283 -2.54 -7.89 -0.16
N ALA A 284 -1.51 -7.94 0.68
CA ALA A 284 -0.65 -6.78 0.95
C ALA A 284 0.07 -6.29 -0.31
N SER A 285 0.63 -7.21 -1.11
CA SER A 285 1.36 -6.89 -2.36
C SER A 285 0.50 -6.24 -3.45
N LEU A 286 -0.83 -6.39 -3.37
CA LEU A 286 -1.79 -5.80 -4.29
C LEU A 286 -2.12 -4.34 -3.97
N HIS A 287 -1.73 -3.84 -2.79
CA HIS A 287 -2.08 -2.49 -2.34
C HIS A 287 -1.69 -1.42 -3.38
N GLY A 288 -0.43 -1.37 -3.81
CA GLY A 288 0.05 -0.32 -4.71
C GLY A 288 -0.57 -0.39 -6.11
N LEU A 289 -0.89 -1.59 -6.60
CA LEU A 289 -1.66 -1.79 -7.84
C LEU A 289 -3.04 -1.12 -7.74
N VAL A 290 -3.80 -1.49 -6.70
CA VAL A 290 -5.18 -1.01 -6.52
C VAL A 290 -5.18 0.50 -6.24
N SER A 291 -4.23 1.00 -5.45
CA SER A 291 -4.03 2.43 -5.19
C SER A 291 -3.77 3.21 -6.48
N THR A 292 -2.89 2.73 -7.34
CA THR A 292 -2.53 3.41 -8.61
C THR A 292 -3.66 3.39 -9.61
N LEU A 293 -4.31 2.24 -9.79
CA LEU A 293 -5.52 2.14 -10.62
C LEU A 293 -6.59 3.11 -10.14
N SER A 294 -6.77 3.21 -8.82
CA SER A 294 -7.73 4.14 -8.23
C SER A 294 -7.39 5.58 -8.57
N ILE A 295 -6.13 6.03 -8.41
CA ILE A 295 -5.71 7.37 -8.84
C ILE A 295 -6.11 7.63 -10.30
N ILE A 296 -5.79 6.72 -11.22
CA ILE A 296 -6.05 6.88 -12.66
C ILE A 296 -7.56 6.89 -12.96
N LEU A 297 -8.32 5.95 -12.39
CA LEU A 297 -9.73 5.73 -12.72
C LEU A 297 -10.67 6.70 -12.01
N ILE A 298 -10.26 7.27 -10.89
CA ILE A 298 -11.10 8.17 -10.11
C ILE A 298 -11.00 9.61 -10.63
N HIS A 299 -9.78 10.08 -10.91
CA HIS A 299 -9.55 11.46 -11.31
C HIS A 299 -9.90 11.67 -12.78
N GLN A 300 -10.91 12.49 -13.04
CA GLN A 300 -11.40 12.77 -14.40
C GLN A 300 -10.29 13.17 -15.39
N PRO A 301 -9.36 14.10 -15.08
CA PRO A 301 -8.29 14.47 -16.03
C PRO A 301 -7.40 13.28 -16.44
N TYR A 302 -7.23 12.29 -15.56
CA TYR A 302 -6.38 11.13 -15.81
C TYR A 302 -7.13 10.08 -16.63
N ARG A 303 -8.41 9.82 -16.33
CA ARG A 303 -9.29 9.01 -17.17
C ARG A 303 -9.38 9.53 -18.59
N ASP A 304 -9.55 10.84 -18.76
CA ASP A 304 -9.68 11.46 -20.07
C ASP A 304 -8.41 11.25 -20.91
N THR A 305 -7.24 11.20 -20.26
CA THR A 305 -5.96 10.84 -20.91
C THR A 305 -5.99 9.40 -21.43
N VAL A 306 -6.49 8.44 -20.64
CA VAL A 306 -6.64 7.03 -21.05
C VAL A 306 -7.62 6.90 -22.22
N PHE A 307 -8.77 7.57 -22.15
CA PHE A 307 -9.77 7.53 -23.22
C PHE A 307 -9.28 8.19 -24.51
N PHE A 308 -8.54 9.30 -24.42
CA PHE A 308 -7.94 9.97 -25.57
C PHE A 308 -6.96 9.03 -26.30
N TRP A 309 -6.06 8.36 -25.56
CA TRP A 309 -5.12 7.40 -26.17
C TRP A 309 -5.83 6.19 -26.76
N ARG A 310 -6.89 5.68 -26.11
CA ARG A 310 -7.69 4.56 -26.64
C ARG A 310 -8.43 4.94 -27.92
N LYS A 311 -8.94 6.17 -28.03
CA LYS A 311 -9.60 6.68 -29.25
C LYS A 311 -8.60 6.86 -30.40
N ASN A 312 -7.43 7.44 -30.14
CA ASN A 312 -6.38 7.59 -31.15
C ASN A 312 -5.85 6.23 -31.63
N LYS A 313 -5.62 5.27 -30.73
CA LYS A 313 -5.20 3.91 -31.11
C LYS A 313 -6.25 3.17 -31.94
N LYS A 314 -7.54 3.37 -31.67
CA LYS A 314 -8.63 2.85 -32.53
C LYS A 314 -8.68 3.53 -33.89
N SER A 315 -8.40 4.84 -33.96
CA SER A 315 -8.31 5.59 -35.21
C SER A 315 -7.14 5.10 -36.08
N GLU A 316 -5.96 4.94 -35.46
CA GLU A 316 -4.77 4.40 -36.13
C GLU A 316 -4.99 2.94 -36.57
N SER A 317 -5.49 2.07 -35.69
CA SER A 317 -5.80 0.67 -36.05
C SER A 317 -6.80 0.56 -37.20
N LYS A 318 -7.82 1.44 -37.26
CA LYS A 318 -8.71 1.54 -38.42
C LYS A 318 -8.00 2.00 -39.69
N ARG A 319 -7.05 2.94 -39.58
CA ARG A 319 -6.25 3.43 -40.71
C ARG A 319 -5.36 2.35 -41.32
N TRP A 320 -4.85 1.42 -40.52
CA TRP A 320 -4.00 0.29 -40.96
C TRP A 320 -4.79 -0.97 -41.37
N SER A 321 -6.10 -1.03 -41.10
CA SER A 321 -6.97 -2.15 -41.50
C SER A 321 -7.79 -1.87 -42.77
N ILE A 322 -7.62 -0.70 -43.38
CA ILE A 322 -8.07 -0.45 -44.74
C ILE A 322 -7.12 -1.21 -45.68
N PRO A 323 -7.59 -2.19 -46.47
CA PRO A 323 -6.73 -2.88 -47.43
C PRO A 323 -6.22 -1.85 -48.44
N VAL A 324 -4.90 -1.71 -48.53
CA VAL A 324 -4.28 -0.98 -49.64
C VAL A 324 -4.28 -1.92 -50.84
N GLY A 325 -5.29 -1.79 -51.71
CA GLY A 325 -5.41 -2.46 -53.00
C GLY A 325 -6.86 -2.34 -53.51
N SER A 326 -7.17 -1.89 -54.71
CA SER A 326 -6.35 -1.64 -55.91
C SER A 326 -7.11 -0.67 -56.82
N THR A 327 -6.58 0.53 -57.04
CA THR A 327 -6.88 1.30 -58.26
C THR A 327 -5.68 1.17 -59.19
N LEU A 328 -5.60 0.01 -59.85
CA LEU A 328 -4.86 -0.12 -61.10
C LEU A 328 -5.79 0.37 -62.21
N THR A 329 -5.66 1.64 -62.57
CA THR A 329 -6.10 2.16 -63.86
C THR A 329 -4.82 2.49 -64.61
N ASN A 330 -4.41 1.59 -65.51
CA ASN A 330 -3.48 1.93 -66.58
C ASN A 330 -4.21 1.72 -67.91
N HIS A 331 -4.06 2.76 -68.74
CA HIS A 331 -4.32 2.79 -70.17
C HIS A 331 -3.53 1.74 -70.95
#